data_AF-A0A2V4VDI9-F1
#
_entry.id   AF-A0A2V4VDI9-F1
#
_cell.length_a   1.000
_cell.length_b   1.000
_cell.length_c   1.000
_cell.angle_alpha   90.00
_cell.angle_beta   90.00
_cell.angle_gamma   90.00
#
_symmetry.space_group_name_H-M   'P 1'
#
loop_
_entity.id
_entity.type
_entity.pdbx_description
1 polymer ?
#
loop_
_entity_poly.entity_id
_entity_poly.type
_entity_poly.pdbx_seq_one_letter_code
_entity_poly.pdbx_strand_id
1 'polypeptide(L)'
;MTIESLFDLLEISEKATILKSNILTILKTHEVIDEFYLRLDDDYSELNIHRVLYQFRKLYQSNSIVTDTIYQEFQENPVKTLSDLFNESITASHVEQMKLYGVIFSDLFILWSENKTIRFGVVLGILAKV
;
A
#
# COMPACT_ATOMS: atom_id res chain seq x y z
N MET A 1 -8.13 14.30 -14.20
CA MET A 1 -8.90 14.53 -12.95
C MET A 1 -7.95 14.77 -11.78
N THR A 2 -8.36 15.47 -10.70
CA THR A 2 -7.56 15.57 -9.46
C THR A 2 -7.99 14.55 -8.41
N ILE A 3 -7.14 14.25 -7.43
CA ILE A 3 -7.47 13.27 -6.39
C ILE A 3 -8.61 13.77 -5.49
N GLU A 4 -8.70 15.08 -5.25
CA GLU A 4 -9.81 15.68 -4.50
C GLU A 4 -11.13 15.52 -5.26
N SER A 5 -11.15 15.81 -6.56
CA SER A 5 -12.34 15.61 -7.38
C SER A 5 -12.77 14.15 -7.48
N LEU A 6 -11.81 13.21 -7.41
CA LEU A 6 -12.11 11.77 -7.33
C LEU A 6 -12.77 11.41 -5.99
N PHE A 7 -12.28 11.94 -4.87
CA PHE A 7 -12.90 11.69 -3.56
C PHE A 7 -14.33 12.19 -3.46
N ASP A 8 -14.59 13.38 -4.01
CA ASP A 8 -15.94 13.95 -4.04
C ASP A 8 -16.87 13.11 -4.92
N LEU A 9 -16.40 12.69 -6.10
CA LEU A 9 -17.19 11.89 -7.04
C LEU A 9 -17.51 10.48 -6.51
N LEU A 10 -16.59 9.87 -5.78
CA LEU A 10 -16.78 8.55 -5.16
C LEU A 10 -17.49 8.62 -3.80
N GLU A 11 -17.89 9.82 -3.36
CA GLU A 11 -18.54 10.06 -2.06
C GLU A 11 -17.79 9.43 -0.87
N ILE A 12 -16.45 9.40 -0.93
CA ILE A 12 -15.64 8.74 0.10
C ILE A 12 -15.70 9.56 1.38
N SER A 13 -16.32 8.97 2.42
CA SER A 13 -16.41 9.56 3.75
C SER A 13 -15.07 10.11 4.23
N GLU A 14 -15.07 11.30 4.82
CA GLU A 14 -13.88 11.87 5.46
C GLU A 14 -13.28 10.96 6.55
N LYS A 15 -14.12 10.13 7.17
CA LYS A 15 -13.70 9.16 8.20
C LYS A 15 -13.01 7.92 7.64
N ALA A 16 -13.09 7.68 6.32
CA ALA A 16 -12.45 6.54 5.65
C ALA A 16 -10.95 6.79 5.41
N THR A 17 -10.23 7.14 6.48
CA THR A 17 -8.82 7.57 6.44
C THR A 17 -7.91 6.53 5.80
N ILE A 18 -8.15 5.24 6.06
CA ILE A 18 -7.39 4.13 5.48
C ILE A 18 -7.58 4.05 3.96
N LEU A 19 -8.83 4.13 3.48
CA LEU A 19 -9.14 4.07 2.05
C LEU A 19 -8.55 5.28 1.31
N LYS A 20 -8.77 6.49 1.84
CA LYS A 20 -8.18 7.73 1.31
C LYS A 20 -6.66 7.64 1.22
N SER A 21 -6.03 7.13 2.28
CA SER A 21 -4.57 6.99 2.29
C SER A 21 -4.08 5.97 1.26
N ASN A 22 -4.78 4.84 1.10
CA ASN A 22 -4.41 3.85 0.06
C ASN A 22 -4.56 4.43 -1.35
N ILE A 23 -5.63 5.19 -1.61
CA ILE A 23 -5.85 5.87 -2.89
C ILE A 23 -4.70 6.85 -3.18
N LEU A 24 -4.33 7.70 -2.22
CA LEU A 24 -3.21 8.64 -2.36
C LEU A 24 -1.87 7.93 -2.60
N THR A 25 -1.67 6.78 -1.98
CA THR A 25 -0.43 6.01 -2.14
C THR A 25 -0.35 5.33 -3.51
N ILE A 26 -1.46 4.81 -4.04
CA ILE A 26 -1.48 4.06 -5.30
C ILE A 26 -1.60 5.00 -6.52
N LEU A 27 -2.48 6.00 -6.47
CA LEU A 27 -2.83 6.86 -7.59
C LEU A 27 -1.95 8.14 -7.60
N LYS A 28 -0.65 7.96 -7.88
CA LYS A 28 0.36 9.03 -7.72
C LYS A 28 0.38 10.09 -8.84
N THR A 29 -0.22 9.82 -9.99
CA THR A 29 -0.22 10.74 -11.15
C THR A 29 -1.62 10.91 -11.72
N HIS A 30 -1.84 11.99 -12.46
CA HIS A 30 -3.13 12.27 -13.10
C HIS A 30 -3.55 11.16 -14.06
N GLU A 31 -2.62 10.57 -14.80
CA GLU A 31 -2.89 9.48 -15.73
C GLU A 31 -3.39 8.22 -15.00
N VAL A 32 -2.79 7.90 -13.85
CA VAL A 32 -3.19 6.74 -13.03
C VAL A 32 -4.56 6.98 -12.39
N ILE A 33 -4.87 8.22 -12.00
CA ILE A 33 -6.19 8.61 -11.48
C ILE A 33 -7.26 8.45 -12.56
N ASP A 34 -7.00 8.93 -13.77
CA ASP A 34 -7.96 8.84 -14.89
C ASP A 34 -8.19 7.38 -15.30
N GLU A 35 -7.12 6.57 -15.37
CA GLU A 35 -7.25 5.14 -15.65
C GLU A 35 -8.05 4.40 -14.57
N PHE A 36 -7.82 4.74 -13.28
CA PHE A 36 -8.55 4.14 -12.17
C PHE A 36 -10.05 4.38 -12.29
N TYR A 37 -10.45 5.61 -12.58
CA TYR A 37 -11.84 5.98 -12.76
C TYR A 37 -12.50 5.27 -13.93
N LEU A 38 -11.82 5.20 -15.09
CA LEU A 38 -12.34 4.50 -16.27
C LEU A 38 -12.60 3.01 -15.99
N ARG A 39 -11.87 2.39 -15.05
CA ARG A 39 -12.05 0.98 -14.68
C ARG A 39 -13.13 0.72 -13.65
N LEU A 40 -13.72 1.76 -13.03
CA LEU A 40 -14.83 1.57 -12.11
C LEU A 40 -16.14 1.22 -12.84
N ASP A 41 -16.25 1.51 -14.15
CA ASP A 41 -17.35 1.11 -15.03
C ASP A 41 -18.73 1.42 -14.42
N ASP A 42 -18.88 2.64 -13.90
CA ASP A 42 -20.06 3.18 -13.20
C ASP A 42 -20.49 2.45 -11.91
N ASP A 43 -19.75 1.45 -11.44
CA ASP A 43 -19.92 0.83 -10.13
C ASP A 43 -18.97 1.47 -9.11
N TYR A 44 -19.51 2.42 -8.34
CA TYR A 44 -18.77 3.11 -7.27
C TYR A 44 -18.96 2.47 -5.89
N SER A 45 -19.41 1.21 -5.82
CA SER A 45 -19.47 0.50 -4.54
C SER A 45 -18.10 0.40 -3.89
N GLU A 46 -18.05 0.48 -2.56
CA GLU A 46 -16.79 0.35 -1.79
C GLU A 46 -16.05 -0.94 -2.15
N LEU A 47 -16.79 -2.03 -2.39
CA LEU A 47 -16.24 -3.30 -2.84
C LEU A 47 -15.52 -3.17 -4.20
N ASN A 48 -16.14 -2.51 -5.17
CA ASN A 48 -15.53 -2.33 -6.48
C ASN A 48 -14.33 -1.39 -6.44
N ILE A 49 -14.41 -0.30 -5.67
CA ILE A 49 -13.28 0.61 -5.42
C ILE A 49 -12.08 -0.16 -4.87
N HIS A 50 -12.28 -0.99 -3.84
CA HIS A 50 -11.22 -1.83 -3.30
C HIS A 50 -10.67 -2.85 -4.31
N ARG A 51 -11.56 -3.46 -5.11
CA ARG A 51 -11.17 -4.43 -6.15
C ARG A 51 -10.29 -3.79 -7.22
N VAL A 52 -10.67 -2.62 -7.74
CA VAL A 52 -9.90 -1.91 -8.77
C VAL A 52 -8.59 -1.38 -8.18
N LEU A 53 -8.60 -0.83 -6.96
CA LEU A 53 -7.37 -0.40 -6.28
C LEU A 53 -6.38 -1.55 -6.11
N TYR A 54 -6.85 -2.75 -5.79
CA TYR A 54 -6.01 -3.94 -5.70
C TYR A 54 -5.37 -4.31 -7.06
N GLN A 55 -6.10 -4.18 -8.16
CA GLN A 55 -5.55 -4.39 -9.51
C GLN A 55 -4.48 -3.35 -9.86
N PHE A 56 -4.71 -2.09 -9.51
CA PHE A 56 -3.72 -1.02 -9.69
C PHE A 56 -2.47 -1.28 -8.86
N ARG A 57 -2.63 -1.70 -7.61
CA ARG A 57 -1.50 -2.09 -6.76
C ARG A 57 -0.64 -3.17 -7.42
N LYS A 58 -1.26 -4.17 -8.07
CA LYS A 58 -0.52 -5.19 -8.86
C LYS A 58 0.22 -4.59 -10.05
N LEU A 59 -0.43 -3.71 -10.80
CA LEU A 59 0.10 -3.18 -12.06
C LEU A 59 1.32 -2.28 -11.82
N TYR A 60 1.26 -1.42 -10.79
CA TYR A 60 2.31 -0.48 -10.45
C TYR A 60 3.27 -1.00 -9.36
N GLN A 61 3.17 -2.28 -9.03
CA GLN A 61 4.10 -2.92 -8.14
C GLN A 61 5.47 -3.03 -8.83
N SER A 62 6.50 -2.39 -8.27
CA SER A 62 7.85 -2.47 -8.84
C SER A 62 8.32 -3.94 -8.91
N ASN A 63 8.63 -4.40 -10.12
CA ASN A 63 9.18 -5.74 -10.35
C ASN A 63 10.69 -5.83 -10.16
N SER A 64 11.34 -4.68 -9.96
CA SER A 64 12.80 -4.55 -9.87
C SER A 64 13.15 -3.99 -8.51
N ILE A 65 13.23 -4.87 -7.51
CA ILE A 65 13.74 -4.53 -6.20
C ILE A 65 14.92 -5.47 -5.91
N VAL A 66 16.12 -4.90 -5.80
CA VAL A 66 17.33 -5.61 -5.38
C VAL A 66 17.40 -5.54 -3.85
N THR A 67 17.47 -6.69 -3.19
CA THR A 67 17.32 -6.85 -1.74
C THR A 67 18.33 -6.03 -0.93
N ASP A 68 19.58 -5.95 -1.39
CA ASP A 68 20.67 -5.30 -0.64
C ASP A 68 20.50 -3.78 -0.57
N THR A 69 20.09 -3.14 -1.66
CA THR A 69 19.82 -1.70 -1.71
C THR A 69 18.66 -1.34 -0.80
N ILE A 70 17.58 -2.14 -0.84
CA ILE A 70 16.39 -1.88 -0.03
C ILE A 70 16.63 -2.11 1.45
N TYR A 71 17.50 -3.06 1.82
CA TYR A 71 17.86 -3.23 3.22
C TYR A 71 18.58 -2.01 3.78
N GLN A 72 19.50 -1.42 3.01
CA GLN A 72 20.18 -0.17 3.39
C GLN A 72 19.19 0.98 3.53
N GLU A 73 18.30 1.16 2.55
CA GLU A 73 17.23 2.16 2.60
C GLU A 73 16.34 1.99 3.83
N PHE A 74 16.01 0.75 4.20
CA PHE A 74 15.23 0.45 5.40
C PHE A 74 15.94 0.87 6.69
N GLN A 75 17.26 0.69 6.78
CA GLN A 75 18.04 1.13 7.95
C GLN A 75 18.04 2.66 8.08
N GLU A 76 18.05 3.38 6.96
CA GLU A 76 18.03 4.85 6.93
C GLU A 76 16.63 5.43 7.19
N ASN A 77 15.59 4.87 6.54
CA ASN A 77 14.22 5.36 6.62
C ASN A 77 13.19 4.22 6.55
N PRO A 78 12.94 3.52 7.67
CA PRO A 78 12.09 2.34 7.68
C PRO A 78 10.64 2.64 7.30
N VAL A 79 10.11 3.81 7.69
CA VAL A 79 8.73 4.21 7.36
C VAL A 79 8.55 4.41 5.86
N LYS A 80 9.48 5.14 5.23
CA LYS A 80 9.41 5.39 3.79
C LYS A 80 9.61 4.08 3.02
N THR A 81 10.63 3.30 3.35
CA THR A 81 10.92 2.04 2.66
C THR A 81 9.76 1.06 2.75
N LEU A 82 9.14 0.90 3.92
CA LEU A 82 7.95 0.05 4.05
C LEU A 82 6.75 0.62 3.30
N SER A 83 6.55 1.95 3.30
CA SER A 83 5.46 2.58 2.53
C SER A 83 5.61 2.32 1.03
N ASP A 84 6.83 2.46 0.51
CA ASP A 84 7.14 2.22 -0.89
C ASP A 84 7.04 0.72 -1.24
N LEU A 85 7.56 -0.16 -0.37
CA LEU A 85 7.52 -1.61 -0.55
C LEU A 85 6.09 -2.14 -0.61
N PHE A 86 5.26 -1.78 0.37
CA PHE A 86 3.88 -2.27 0.47
C PHE A 86 2.87 -1.46 -0.35
N ASN A 87 3.28 -0.30 -0.85
CA ASN A 87 2.38 0.68 -1.46
C ASN A 87 1.19 0.96 -0.52
N GLU A 88 1.52 1.20 0.76
CA GLU A 88 0.60 1.42 1.88
C GLU A 88 1.03 2.61 2.73
N SER A 89 0.09 3.15 3.50
CA SER A 89 0.37 4.16 4.51
C SER A 89 1.02 3.53 5.73
N ILE A 90 2.34 3.65 5.85
CA ILE A 90 3.10 3.18 7.00
C ILE A 90 3.43 4.37 7.91
N THR A 91 3.43 4.12 9.21
CA THR A 91 3.66 5.13 10.25
C THR A 91 4.76 4.65 11.19
N ALA A 92 5.27 5.53 12.05
CA ALA A 92 6.25 5.14 13.06
C ALA A 92 5.71 4.03 13.99
N SER A 93 4.43 4.08 14.35
CA SER A 93 3.78 3.06 15.20
C SER A 93 3.80 1.67 14.55
N HIS A 94 3.64 1.57 13.23
CA HIS A 94 3.79 0.31 12.49
C HIS A 94 5.21 -0.27 12.59
N VAL A 95 6.24 0.58 12.54
CA VAL A 95 7.64 0.17 12.72
C VAL A 95 7.91 -0.27 14.17
N GLU A 96 7.31 0.41 15.14
CA GLU A 96 7.38 0.01 16.55
C GLU A 96 6.72 -1.35 16.80
N GLN A 97 5.55 -1.60 16.21
CA GLN A 97 4.87 -2.89 16.29
C GLN A 97 5.74 -4.02 15.71
N MET A 98 6.38 -3.78 14.57
CA MET A 98 7.31 -4.73 13.96
C MET A 98 8.43 -5.12 14.95
N LYS A 99 9.02 -4.13 15.65
CA LYS A 99 10.04 -4.37 16.69
C LYS A 99 9.50 -5.12 17.89
N LEU A 100 8.32 -4.74 18.39
CA LEU A 100 7.67 -5.39 19.54
C LEU A 100 7.35 -6.85 19.26
N TYR A 101 6.94 -7.18 18.03
CA TYR A 101 6.65 -8.55 17.60
C TYR A 101 7.90 -9.36 17.23
N GLY A 102 9.10 -8.77 17.32
CA GLY A 102 10.34 -9.43 16.95
C GLY A 102 10.43 -9.76 15.45
N VAL A 103 9.68 -9.04 14.60
CA VAL A 103 9.67 -9.23 13.16
C VAL A 103 10.89 -8.52 12.57
N ILE A 104 11.71 -9.25 11.82
CA ILE A 104 12.88 -8.71 11.13
C ILE A 104 12.56 -8.43 9.66
N PHE A 105 13.25 -7.43 9.08
CA PHE A 105 12.97 -6.97 7.72
C PHE A 105 13.15 -8.07 6.66
N SER A 106 14.14 -8.95 6.81
CA SER A 106 14.40 -10.04 5.87
C SER A 106 13.19 -10.97 5.71
N ASP A 107 12.56 -11.37 6.82
CA ASP A 107 11.44 -12.30 6.81
C ASP A 107 10.19 -11.65 6.21
N LEU A 108 9.98 -10.38 6.55
CA LEU A 108 8.94 -9.55 5.97
C LEU A 108 9.13 -9.37 4.45
N PHE A 109 10.37 -9.14 4.02
CA PHE A 109 10.70 -8.99 2.61
C PHE A 109 10.48 -10.29 1.83
N ILE A 110 10.82 -11.44 2.41
CA ILE A 110 10.57 -12.76 1.79
C ILE A 110 9.07 -12.94 1.52
N LEU A 111 8.22 -12.79 2.54
CA LEU A 111 6.77 -12.93 2.38
C LEU A 111 6.18 -11.93 1.39
N TRP A 112 6.67 -10.68 1.42
CA TRP A 112 6.27 -9.69 0.42
C TRP A 112 6.73 -10.08 -0.98
N SER A 113 7.94 -10.62 -1.15
CA SER A 113 8.46 -10.99 -2.47
C SER A 113 7.67 -12.14 -3.13
N GLU A 114 7.15 -13.05 -2.31
CA GLU A 114 6.30 -14.17 -2.73
C GLU A 114 4.87 -13.72 -3.09
N ASN A 115 4.35 -12.71 -2.38
CA ASN A 115 3.06 -12.09 -2.68
C ASN A 115 3.16 -10.59 -2.54
N LYS A 116 3.58 -9.91 -3.61
CA LYS A 116 3.84 -8.46 -3.53
C LYS A 116 2.59 -7.65 -3.15
N THR A 117 1.38 -8.18 -3.39
CA THR A 117 0.14 -7.50 -2.99
C THR A 117 -0.26 -7.67 -1.52
N ILE A 118 0.48 -8.49 -0.78
CA ILE A 118 0.20 -8.73 0.63
C ILE A 118 0.26 -7.41 1.40
N ARG A 119 -0.68 -7.24 2.33
CA ARG A 119 -0.75 -6.03 3.16
C ARG A 119 0.26 -6.09 4.30
N PHE A 120 0.82 -4.94 4.68
CA PHE A 120 1.81 -4.89 5.76
C PHE A 120 1.28 -5.49 7.07
N GLY A 121 0.05 -5.13 7.45
CA GLY A 121 -0.59 -5.68 8.65
C GLY A 121 -0.82 -7.19 8.61
N VAL A 122 -1.03 -7.78 7.42
CA VAL A 122 -1.16 -9.23 7.27
C VAL A 122 0.19 -9.90 7.44
N VAL A 123 1.26 -9.34 6.87
CA VAL A 123 2.63 -9.84 7.06
C VAL A 123 3.02 -9.79 8.54
N LEU A 124 2.76 -8.67 9.21
CA LEU A 124 2.98 -8.57 10.66
C LEU A 124 2.21 -9.65 11.42
N GLY A 125 0.94 -9.90 11.09
CA GLY A 125 0.14 -10.93 11.75
C GLY A 125 0.65 -12.36 11.52
N ILE A 126 1.22 -12.65 10.35
CA ILE A 126 1.82 -13.96 10.04
C ILE A 126 3.15 -14.15 10.80
N LEU A 127 3.97 -13.11 10.86
CA LEU A 127 5.32 -13.19 11.43
C LEU A 127 5.40 -12.93 12.93
N ALA A 128 4.39 -12.28 13.51
CA ALA A 128 4.30 -12.13 14.96
C ALA A 128 4.23 -13.53 15.58
N LYS A 129 5.33 -13.94 16.21
CA LYS A 129 5.39 -15.22 16.93
C LYS A 129 4.31 -15.20 18.01
N VAL A 130 3.40 -16.17 17.95
CA VAL A 130 2.50 -16.52 19.05
C VAL A 130 3.32 -16.89 20.28
#